data_AF-A0A4Y5YNX6-F1
#
_entry.id   AF-A0A4Y5YNX6-F1
#
_cell.length_a   1.000
_cell.length_b   1.000
_cell.length_c   1.000
_cell.angle_alpha   90.00
_cell.angle_beta   90.00
_cell.angle_gamma   90.00
#
_symmetry.space_group_name_H-M   'P 1'
#
loop_
_entity.id
_entity.type
_entity.pdbx_description
1 polymer ?
#
loop_
_entity_poly.entity_id
_entity_poly.type
_entity_poly.pdbx_seq_one_letter_code
_entity_poly.pdbx_strand_id
1 'polypeptide(L)'
;MLETLTVQDAVELAVVERSGFIESRHAGAAVVLSPEGDIVARYGNADALILPRSSLKPLQAVACITAGAALEDEQLALSTASHSGTDRHAAVVRDVLTEGGLTEDHLGCPPAWPGDTSARDELVREHGVQTRIRMNCSGKHAAMLRACVATGWPTDSYLDPAHPLQMHIRDVIERLTGEKVAHTAIDGCGAPVYAITLTGLARSIHRIGTASDRSPFALHRVAGSLVRAVREHPWTIDGPGRPDTIAIEKLGVFAKGGAEGIMVMVAPNGTTVALKMLDGGARASTIVAATLLARAGGLTDSEVATLAAALPLEVLGGGEEVGAVRPGSGI
;
A
#
# COMPACT_ATOMS: atom_id res chain seq x y z
N MET A 1 23.32 -10.70 9.24
CA MET A 1 22.79 -9.40 8.79
C MET A 1 21.28 -9.49 8.85
N LEU A 2 20.53 -8.42 9.16
CA LEU A 2 19.07 -8.46 9.04
C LEU A 2 18.72 -8.34 7.56
N GLU A 3 17.99 -9.32 7.03
CA GLU A 3 17.72 -9.45 5.61
C GLU A 3 16.33 -10.06 5.36
N THR A 4 15.88 -9.95 4.11
CA THR A 4 14.63 -10.57 3.64
C THR A 4 14.85 -12.03 3.25
N LEU A 5 13.79 -12.74 2.83
CA LEU A 5 13.89 -14.13 2.40
C LEU A 5 14.95 -14.35 1.31
N THR A 6 15.58 -15.52 1.31
CA THR A 6 16.53 -15.92 0.28
C THR A 6 15.82 -16.49 -0.95
N VAL A 7 16.57 -16.69 -2.05
CA VAL A 7 16.03 -17.34 -3.27
C VAL A 7 15.59 -18.78 -2.98
N GLN A 8 16.30 -19.49 -2.10
CA GLN A 8 15.98 -20.87 -1.71
C GLN A 8 14.67 -20.97 -0.92
N ASP A 9 14.28 -19.88 -0.27
CA ASP A 9 13.06 -19.76 0.52
C ASP A 9 11.88 -19.19 -0.29
N ALA A 10 12.06 -18.96 -1.59
CA ALA A 10 11.07 -18.37 -2.48
C ALA A 10 10.46 -19.42 -3.43
N VAL A 11 9.23 -19.17 -3.87
CA VAL A 11 8.58 -19.93 -4.94
C VAL A 11 8.30 -19.03 -6.13
N GLU A 12 8.06 -19.61 -7.30
CA GLU A 12 7.64 -18.85 -8.48
C GLU A 12 6.21 -18.33 -8.31
N LEU A 13 6.08 -17.01 -8.19
CA LEU A 13 4.80 -16.32 -8.09
C LEU A 13 4.28 -15.89 -9.46
N ALA A 14 5.15 -15.54 -10.39
CA ALA A 14 4.74 -15.11 -11.74
C ALA A 14 5.82 -15.37 -12.78
N VAL A 15 5.40 -15.39 -14.03
CA VAL A 15 6.28 -15.44 -15.20
C VAL A 15 5.95 -14.31 -16.16
N VAL A 16 6.94 -13.91 -16.95
CA VAL A 16 6.74 -13.07 -18.12
C VAL A 16 7.03 -13.90 -19.35
N GLU A 17 6.00 -14.08 -20.18
CA GLU A 17 6.13 -14.74 -21.46
C GLU A 17 6.27 -13.71 -22.57
N ARG A 18 7.20 -13.95 -23.49
CA ARG A 18 7.37 -13.21 -24.74
C ARG A 18 7.45 -14.22 -25.88
N SER A 19 6.48 -14.18 -26.79
CA SER A 19 6.43 -14.99 -28.01
C SER A 19 6.59 -16.50 -27.75
N GLY A 20 5.92 -17.01 -26.71
CA GLY A 20 6.02 -18.41 -26.28
C GLY A 20 7.28 -18.78 -25.49
N PHE A 21 8.14 -17.80 -25.16
CA PHE A 21 9.32 -17.99 -24.32
C PHE A 21 9.13 -17.35 -22.94
N ILE A 22 9.41 -18.11 -21.87
CA ILE A 22 9.42 -17.56 -20.51
C ILE A 22 10.70 -16.73 -20.32
N GLU A 23 10.58 -15.42 -20.49
CA GLU A 23 11.66 -14.44 -20.44
C GLU A 23 12.10 -14.10 -19.01
N SER A 24 11.15 -14.02 -18.08
CA SER A 24 11.44 -13.72 -16.67
C SER A 24 10.58 -14.56 -15.74
N ARG A 25 11.11 -14.81 -14.54
CA ARG A 25 10.40 -15.46 -13.43
C ARG A 25 10.49 -14.55 -12.22
N HIS A 26 9.35 -14.27 -11.60
CA HIS A 26 9.28 -13.56 -10.34
C HIS A 26 9.16 -14.58 -9.21
N ALA A 27 10.25 -14.76 -8.47
CA ALA A 27 10.26 -15.54 -7.25
C ALA A 27 9.82 -14.68 -6.06
N GLY A 28 9.19 -15.28 -5.06
CA GLY A 28 8.79 -14.58 -3.86
C GLY A 28 8.13 -15.47 -2.81
N ALA A 29 7.47 -14.84 -1.85
CA ALA A 29 6.64 -15.50 -0.86
C ALA A 29 5.26 -14.85 -0.76
N ALA A 30 4.27 -15.62 -0.35
CA ALA A 30 2.92 -15.16 -0.10
C ALA A 30 2.25 -15.93 1.03
N VAL A 31 1.28 -15.31 1.67
CA VAL A 31 0.42 -15.92 2.69
C VAL A 31 -1.02 -15.48 2.45
N VAL A 32 -1.95 -16.41 2.59
CA VAL A 32 -3.39 -16.16 2.44
C VAL A 32 -4.10 -16.51 3.75
N LEU A 33 -4.95 -15.61 4.21
CA LEU A 33 -5.79 -15.75 5.39
C LEU A 33 -7.26 -15.95 4.97
N SER A 34 -7.98 -16.80 5.70
CA SER A 34 -9.43 -16.96 5.57
C SER A 34 -10.18 -15.69 6.01
N PRO A 35 -11.50 -15.61 5.75
CA PRO A 35 -12.37 -14.59 6.35
C PRO A 35 -12.26 -14.46 7.88
N GLU A 36 -11.93 -15.55 8.58
CA GLU A 36 -11.76 -15.62 10.03
C GLU A 36 -10.33 -15.23 10.48
N GLY A 37 -9.40 -15.07 9.54
CA GLY A 37 -8.01 -14.66 9.80
C GLY A 37 -7.04 -15.83 10.00
N ASP A 38 -7.48 -17.06 9.78
CA ASP A 38 -6.63 -18.26 9.83
C ASP A 38 -5.78 -18.38 8.55
N ILE A 39 -4.53 -18.84 8.68
CA ILE A 39 -3.68 -19.08 7.50
C ILE A 39 -4.20 -20.30 6.73
N VAL A 40 -4.67 -20.08 5.50
CA VAL A 40 -5.20 -21.13 4.62
C VAL A 40 -4.22 -21.54 3.52
N ALA A 41 -3.25 -20.69 3.18
CA ALA A 41 -2.17 -21.03 2.25
C ALA A 41 -0.87 -20.29 2.58
N ARG A 42 0.26 -20.96 2.32
CA ARG A 42 1.62 -20.40 2.40
C ARG A 42 2.39 -20.77 1.15
N TYR A 43 3.14 -19.81 0.63
CA TYR A 43 4.00 -19.94 -0.54
C TYR A 43 5.37 -19.37 -0.19
N GLY A 44 6.43 -20.18 -0.27
CA GLY A 44 7.75 -19.78 0.24
C GLY A 44 7.78 -19.53 1.75
N ASN A 45 8.78 -18.78 2.22
CA ASN A 45 8.94 -18.40 3.61
C ASN A 45 8.14 -17.14 3.97
N ALA A 46 6.87 -17.32 4.34
CA ALA A 46 5.99 -16.24 4.80
C ALA A 46 6.35 -15.67 6.18
N ASP A 47 7.22 -16.33 6.95
CA ASP A 47 7.66 -15.87 8.26
C ASP A 47 8.97 -15.07 8.19
N ALA A 48 9.52 -14.89 6.98
CA ALA A 48 10.66 -14.02 6.75
C ALA A 48 10.34 -12.56 7.08
N LEU A 49 11.35 -11.85 7.60
CA LEU A 49 11.28 -10.41 7.78
C LEU A 49 11.24 -9.71 6.42
N ILE A 50 10.41 -8.69 6.33
CA ILE A 50 10.32 -7.79 5.18
C ILE A 50 10.33 -6.34 5.66
N LEU A 51 10.60 -5.41 4.75
CA LEU A 51 10.23 -4.01 4.91
C LEU A 51 8.98 -3.76 4.06
N PRO A 52 7.77 -3.69 4.64
CA PRO A 52 6.55 -3.51 3.84
C PRO A 52 6.48 -2.15 3.13
N ARG A 53 7.25 -1.16 3.65
CA ARG A 53 7.28 0.23 3.16
C ARG A 53 5.86 0.78 3.01
N SER A 54 5.47 1.20 1.81
CA SER A 54 4.17 1.83 1.56
C SER A 54 2.95 0.97 1.94
N SER A 55 3.08 -0.34 2.09
CA SER A 55 1.97 -1.17 2.59
C SER A 55 1.71 -1.03 4.09
N LEU A 56 2.57 -0.35 4.86
CA LEU A 56 2.31 0.01 6.27
C LEU A 56 1.44 1.26 6.43
N LYS A 57 1.21 2.04 5.36
CA LYS A 57 0.46 3.29 5.44
C LYS A 57 -0.94 3.17 6.07
N PRO A 58 -1.72 2.09 5.85
CA PRO A 58 -2.99 1.92 6.54
C PRO A 58 -2.83 1.87 8.07
N LEU A 59 -1.78 1.23 8.59
CA LEU A 59 -1.50 1.18 10.03
C LEU A 59 -1.04 2.55 10.55
N GLN A 60 -0.22 3.26 9.76
CA GLN A 60 0.22 4.63 10.09
C GLN A 60 -0.95 5.62 10.14
N ALA A 61 -1.90 5.50 9.20
CA ALA A 61 -3.11 6.30 9.17
C ALA A 61 -4.00 6.03 10.40
N VAL A 62 -4.23 4.75 10.74
CA VAL A 62 -4.93 4.36 11.96
C VAL A 62 -4.26 4.97 13.20
N ALA A 63 -2.92 4.96 13.27
CA ALA A 63 -2.18 5.58 14.36
C ALA A 63 -2.39 7.11 14.44
N CYS A 64 -2.34 7.82 13.31
CA CYS A 64 -2.55 9.27 13.26
C CYS A 64 -3.97 9.64 13.70
N ILE A 65 -5.00 8.92 13.22
CA ILE A 65 -6.40 9.20 13.53
C ILE A 65 -6.70 8.88 15.01
N THR A 66 -6.14 7.79 15.54
CA THR A 66 -6.28 7.47 16.97
C THR A 66 -5.52 8.43 17.88
N ALA A 67 -4.50 9.13 17.37
CA ALA A 67 -3.87 10.27 18.04
C ALA A 67 -4.66 11.58 17.91
N GLY A 68 -5.81 11.59 17.22
CA GLY A 68 -6.70 12.75 17.13
C GLY A 68 -6.63 13.51 15.81
N ALA A 69 -5.91 13.03 14.79
CA ALA A 69 -5.99 13.61 13.45
C ALA A 69 -7.42 13.45 12.90
N ALA A 70 -8.16 14.56 12.82
CA ALA A 70 -9.47 14.62 12.19
C ALA A 70 -9.30 14.68 10.66
N LEU A 71 -9.77 13.63 9.99
CA LEU A 71 -9.76 13.45 8.54
C LEU A 71 -11.10 12.84 8.11
N GLU A 72 -11.63 13.27 6.96
CA GLU A 72 -12.88 12.75 6.40
C GLU A 72 -12.75 12.38 4.91
N ASP A 73 -13.64 11.52 4.41
CA ASP A 73 -13.78 11.14 3.00
C ASP A 73 -12.44 10.92 2.25
N GLU A 74 -12.13 11.75 1.24
CA GLU A 74 -10.93 11.63 0.43
C GLU A 74 -9.64 11.80 1.26
N GLN A 75 -9.67 12.59 2.33
CA GLN A 75 -8.53 12.79 3.23
C GLN A 75 -8.18 11.49 3.98
N LEU A 76 -9.20 10.74 4.43
CA LEU A 76 -9.02 9.43 5.06
C LEU A 76 -8.35 8.47 4.08
N ALA A 77 -8.88 8.36 2.86
CA ALA A 77 -8.33 7.47 1.85
C ALA A 77 -6.89 7.86 1.49
N LEU A 78 -6.63 9.15 1.28
CA LEU A 78 -5.32 9.69 0.92
C LEU A 78 -4.26 9.51 2.02
N SER A 79 -4.64 9.45 3.29
CA SER A 79 -3.70 9.17 4.40
C SER A 79 -3.03 7.79 4.28
N THR A 80 -3.64 6.87 3.52
CA THR A 80 -3.12 5.52 3.24
C THR A 80 -2.35 5.42 1.93
N ALA A 81 -2.36 6.48 1.14
CA ALA A 81 -2.02 6.44 -0.28
C ALA A 81 -0.52 6.45 -0.57
N SER A 82 -0.19 5.91 -1.75
CA SER A 82 1.03 6.20 -2.49
C SER A 82 0.66 6.88 -3.79
N HIS A 83 -0.05 8.00 -3.69
CA HIS A 83 -0.74 8.65 -4.81
C HIS A 83 0.20 9.07 -5.95
N SER A 84 -0.34 9.21 -7.16
CA SER A 84 0.42 9.58 -8.35
C SER A 84 0.75 11.07 -8.49
N GLY A 85 0.33 11.90 -7.53
CA GLY A 85 0.74 13.31 -7.47
C GLY A 85 0.03 14.24 -8.47
N THR A 86 -1.13 13.82 -8.99
CA THR A 86 -2.00 14.68 -9.81
C THR A 86 -2.49 15.91 -9.04
N ASP A 87 -3.04 16.88 -9.76
CA ASP A 87 -3.56 18.13 -9.18
C ASP A 87 -4.66 17.88 -8.14
N ARG A 88 -5.54 16.92 -8.42
CA ARG A 88 -6.60 16.52 -7.48
C ARG A 88 -6.00 15.96 -6.19
N HIS A 89 -4.95 15.13 -6.26
CA HIS A 89 -4.27 14.67 -5.05
C HIS A 89 -3.66 15.83 -4.28
N ALA A 90 -2.92 16.71 -4.98
CA ALA A 90 -2.27 17.85 -4.34
C ALA A 90 -3.29 18.80 -3.67
N ALA A 91 -4.47 18.98 -4.26
CA ALA A 91 -5.56 19.74 -3.65
C ALA A 91 -5.99 19.12 -2.30
N VAL A 92 -6.28 17.81 -2.27
CA VAL A 92 -6.68 17.14 -1.02
C VAL A 92 -5.59 17.22 0.06
N VAL A 93 -4.31 17.06 -0.29
CA VAL A 93 -3.21 17.23 0.68
C VAL A 93 -3.21 18.65 1.25
N ARG A 94 -3.43 19.66 0.40
CA ARG A 94 -3.43 21.07 0.80
C ARG A 94 -4.58 21.38 1.74
N ASP A 95 -5.75 20.79 1.50
CA ASP A 95 -6.92 20.93 2.37
C ASP A 95 -6.63 20.34 3.74
N VAL A 96 -6.06 19.11 3.80
CA VAL A 96 -5.65 18.48 5.07
C VAL A 96 -4.66 19.35 5.85
N LEU A 97 -3.67 19.94 5.18
CA LEU A 97 -2.71 20.84 5.83
C LEU A 97 -3.39 22.12 6.34
N THR A 98 -4.20 22.76 5.49
CA THR A 98 -4.85 24.05 5.78
C THR A 98 -5.82 23.95 6.95
N GLU A 99 -6.61 22.87 7.02
CA GLU A 99 -7.50 22.59 8.14
C GLU A 99 -6.73 22.43 9.47
N GLY A 100 -5.44 22.10 9.42
CA GLY A 100 -4.53 22.03 10.56
C GLY A 100 -3.78 23.32 10.88
N GLY A 101 -4.03 24.40 10.15
CA GLY A 101 -3.24 25.63 10.26
C GLY A 101 -1.80 25.43 9.76
N LEU A 102 -1.57 24.46 8.87
CA LEU A 102 -0.26 24.13 8.32
C LEU A 102 -0.16 24.57 6.86
N THR A 103 1.07 24.63 6.36
CA THR A 103 1.41 24.92 4.97
C THR A 103 2.22 23.78 4.36
N GLU A 104 2.42 23.81 3.04
CA GLU A 104 3.26 22.82 2.33
C GLU A 104 4.70 22.76 2.86
N ASP A 105 5.21 23.84 3.46
CA ASP A 105 6.56 23.92 4.04
C ASP A 105 6.74 23.00 5.25
N HIS A 106 5.64 22.58 5.90
CA HIS A 106 5.69 21.62 7.00
C HIS A 106 5.90 20.18 6.53
N LEU A 107 5.71 19.89 5.24
CA LEU A 107 5.96 18.56 4.69
C LEU A 107 7.45 18.23 4.78
N GLY A 108 7.76 17.10 5.41
CA GLY A 108 9.13 16.60 5.59
C GLY A 108 9.57 15.65 4.47
N CYS A 109 8.63 15.14 3.67
CA CYS A 109 8.94 14.33 2.48
C CYS A 109 9.70 15.16 1.45
N PRO A 110 10.65 14.57 0.70
CA PRO A 110 11.42 15.31 -0.30
C PRO A 110 10.51 15.85 -1.41
N PRO A 111 10.90 16.95 -2.09
CA PRO A 111 10.22 17.38 -3.30
C PRO A 111 10.33 16.28 -4.37
N ALA A 112 9.26 16.07 -5.14
CA ALA A 112 9.23 15.10 -6.21
C ALA A 112 8.41 15.59 -7.40
N TRP A 113 8.63 14.97 -8.56
CA TRP A 113 7.70 15.05 -9.67
C TRP A 113 6.47 14.18 -9.39
N PRO A 114 5.29 14.48 -9.98
CA PRO A 114 4.20 13.52 -10.06
C PRO A 114 4.69 12.17 -10.60
N GLY A 115 4.17 11.09 -10.02
CA GLY A 115 4.30 9.75 -10.59
C GLY A 115 3.39 9.53 -11.79
N ASP A 116 2.32 10.33 -11.92
CA ASP A 116 1.49 10.39 -13.11
C ASP A 116 2.22 11.11 -14.24
N THR A 117 2.37 10.42 -15.38
CA THR A 117 3.11 10.95 -16.53
C THR A 117 2.44 12.18 -17.14
N SER A 118 1.11 12.22 -17.25
CA SER A 118 0.41 13.38 -17.84
C SER A 118 0.58 14.62 -16.96
N ALA A 119 0.33 14.48 -15.66
CA ALA A 119 0.48 15.58 -14.70
C ALA A 119 1.93 16.07 -14.63
N ARG A 120 2.91 15.17 -14.71
CA ARG A 120 4.32 15.56 -14.79
C ARG A 120 4.61 16.34 -16.06
N ASP A 121 4.18 15.84 -17.22
CA ASP A 121 4.47 16.46 -18.51
C ASP A 121 3.79 17.83 -18.64
N GLU A 122 2.58 17.99 -18.14
CA GLU A 122 1.88 19.28 -18.00
C GLU A 122 2.67 20.25 -17.11
N LEU A 123 3.07 19.81 -15.91
CA LEU A 123 3.84 20.64 -14.98
C LEU A 123 5.17 21.09 -15.60
N VAL A 124 5.84 20.23 -16.37
CA VAL A 124 7.09 20.58 -17.09
C VAL A 124 6.83 21.60 -18.19
N ARG A 125 5.74 21.46 -18.97
CA ARG A 125 5.36 22.44 -20.01
C ARG A 125 5.06 23.81 -19.42
N GLU A 126 4.53 23.86 -18.21
CA GLU A 126 4.27 25.09 -17.46
C GLU A 126 5.50 25.63 -16.71
N HIS A 127 6.68 25.05 -16.93
CA HIS A 127 7.92 25.40 -16.23
C HIS A 127 7.85 25.25 -14.71
N GLY A 128 6.99 24.35 -14.23
CA GLY A 128 6.91 23.96 -12.83
C GLY A 128 8.15 23.21 -12.36
N VAL A 129 8.22 22.98 -11.04
CA VAL A 129 9.32 22.30 -10.37
C VAL A 129 8.81 21.16 -9.50
N GLN A 130 9.73 20.31 -9.01
CA GLN A 130 9.39 19.30 -8.02
C GLN A 130 8.88 19.95 -6.73
N THR A 131 7.79 19.43 -6.17
CA THR A 131 7.21 19.94 -4.92
C THR A 131 6.92 18.81 -3.94
N ARG A 132 6.91 19.13 -2.64
CA ARG A 132 6.68 18.14 -1.58
C ARG A 132 5.25 17.63 -1.58
N ILE A 133 4.28 18.49 -1.91
CA ILE A 133 2.87 18.13 -1.98
C ILE A 133 2.54 17.14 -3.10
N ARG A 134 3.38 17.05 -4.14
CA ARG A 134 3.21 16.09 -5.24
C ARG A 134 3.95 14.77 -4.99
N MET A 135 4.76 14.70 -3.94
CA MET A 135 5.41 13.47 -3.53
C MET A 135 4.35 12.46 -3.06
N ASN A 136 4.45 11.21 -3.52
CA ASN A 136 3.44 10.17 -3.35
C ASN A 136 3.07 9.81 -1.88
N CYS A 137 3.88 10.21 -0.91
CA CYS A 137 3.64 10.02 0.51
C CYS A 137 3.08 11.26 1.20
N SER A 138 2.91 12.39 0.50
CA SER A 138 2.54 13.66 1.12
C SER A 138 1.21 13.59 1.88
N GLY A 139 0.23 12.79 1.42
CA GLY A 139 -1.01 12.53 2.18
C GLY A 139 -0.77 11.88 3.55
N LYS A 140 0.11 10.87 3.64
CA LYS A 140 0.57 10.30 4.93
C LYS A 140 1.24 11.36 5.80
N HIS A 141 2.10 12.20 5.22
CA HIS A 141 2.81 13.23 5.98
C HIS A 141 1.85 14.30 6.51
N ALA A 142 0.85 14.68 5.73
CA ALA A 142 -0.20 15.59 6.19
C ALA A 142 -1.00 14.99 7.35
N ALA A 143 -1.34 13.70 7.30
CA ALA A 143 -1.98 13.00 8.42
C ALA A 143 -1.10 12.95 9.68
N MET A 144 0.20 12.71 9.53
CA MET A 144 1.19 12.76 10.62
C MET A 144 1.25 14.14 11.28
N LEU A 145 1.32 15.20 10.47
CA LEU A 145 1.33 16.58 10.96
C LEU A 145 0.01 16.95 11.66
N ARG A 146 -1.13 16.48 11.14
CA ARG A 146 -2.45 16.65 11.78
C ARG A 146 -2.51 15.98 13.14
N ALA A 147 -1.92 14.80 13.28
CA ALA A 147 -1.79 14.13 14.58
C ALA A 147 -0.90 14.93 15.54
N CYS A 148 0.22 15.50 15.07
CA CYS A 148 1.04 16.40 15.87
C CYS A 148 0.26 17.62 16.36
N VAL A 149 -0.49 18.28 15.48
CA VAL A 149 -1.32 19.45 15.85
C VAL A 149 -2.38 19.06 16.90
N ALA A 150 -3.09 17.94 16.70
CA ALA A 150 -4.14 17.49 17.61
C ALA A 150 -3.63 17.15 19.03
N THR A 151 -2.38 16.74 19.14
CA THR A 151 -1.75 16.31 20.41
C THR A 151 -0.83 17.37 21.03
N GLY A 152 -0.50 18.42 20.29
CA GLY A 152 0.51 19.40 20.68
C GLY A 152 1.96 18.89 20.53
N TRP A 153 2.21 17.83 19.76
CA TRP A 153 3.58 17.38 19.46
C TRP A 153 4.27 18.29 18.44
N PRO A 154 5.61 18.39 18.47
CA PRO A 154 6.37 19.16 17.48
C PRO A 154 6.08 18.74 16.03
N THR A 155 5.92 19.73 15.14
CA THR A 155 5.66 19.51 13.72
C THR A 155 6.93 19.54 12.87
N ASP A 156 8.05 20.01 13.41
CA ASP A 156 9.33 20.17 12.71
C ASP A 156 10.23 18.92 12.75
N SER A 157 9.99 18.05 13.73
CA SER A 157 10.82 16.88 14.06
C SER A 157 10.04 15.56 14.01
N TYR A 158 8.82 15.57 13.46
CA TYR A 158 7.91 14.42 13.45
C TYR A 158 8.44 13.17 12.71
N LEU A 159 9.52 13.29 11.93
CA LEU A 159 10.18 12.18 11.25
C LEU A 159 11.26 11.49 12.10
N ASP A 160 11.69 12.09 13.21
CA ASP A 160 12.66 11.47 14.11
C ASP A 160 12.06 10.19 14.72
N PRO A 161 12.74 9.02 14.64
CA PRO A 161 12.28 7.80 15.29
C PRO A 161 11.99 7.93 16.79
N ALA A 162 12.63 8.87 17.49
CA ALA A 162 12.40 9.16 18.90
C ALA A 162 11.23 10.14 19.14
N HIS A 163 10.65 10.71 18.09
CA HIS A 163 9.52 11.62 18.20
C HIS A 163 8.28 10.90 18.77
N PRO A 164 7.47 11.53 19.66
CA PRO A 164 6.27 10.90 20.24
C PRO A 164 5.31 10.30 19.21
N LEU A 165 5.11 10.97 18.07
CA LEU A 165 4.34 10.43 16.95
C LEU A 165 4.88 9.10 16.43
N GLN A 166 6.20 8.99 16.20
CA GLN A 166 6.79 7.78 15.63
C GLN A 166 6.77 6.64 16.65
N MET A 167 6.94 6.94 17.93
CA MET A 167 6.74 5.97 19.02
C MET A 167 5.31 5.45 19.08
N HIS A 168 4.31 6.34 18.95
CA HIS A 168 2.89 5.95 18.89
C HIS A 168 2.57 5.11 17.66
N ILE A 169 3.06 5.50 16.48
CA ILE A 169 2.91 4.71 15.24
C ILE A 169 3.51 3.32 15.43
N ARG A 170 4.69 3.22 16.02
CA ARG A 170 5.33 1.93 16.30
C ARG A 170 4.47 1.06 17.22
N ASP A 171 3.92 1.61 18.31
CA ASP A 171 3.06 0.87 19.22
C ASP A 171 1.80 0.32 18.52
N VAL A 172 1.14 1.15 17.71
CA VAL A 172 -0.03 0.74 16.93
C VAL A 172 0.34 -0.37 15.93
N ILE A 173 1.50 -0.26 15.28
CA ILE A 173 1.99 -1.30 14.35
C ILE A 173 2.25 -2.62 15.09
N GLU A 174 2.95 -2.59 16.22
CA GLU A 174 3.22 -3.79 17.03
C GLU A 174 1.91 -4.44 17.51
N ARG A 175 0.92 -3.62 17.92
CA ARG A 175 -0.40 -4.10 18.32
C ARG A 175 -1.17 -4.75 17.17
N LEU A 176 -1.19 -4.12 16.00
CA LEU A 176 -1.95 -4.60 14.84
C LEU A 176 -1.30 -5.80 14.17
N THR A 177 0.03 -5.89 14.16
CA THR A 177 0.76 -7.06 13.65
C THR A 177 0.77 -8.22 14.66
N GLY A 178 0.71 -7.90 15.96
CA GLY A 178 0.83 -8.89 17.03
C GLY A 178 2.26 -9.34 17.29
N GLU A 179 3.26 -8.58 16.82
CA GLU A 179 4.68 -8.88 17.01
C GLU A 179 5.48 -7.60 17.28
N LYS A 180 6.74 -7.76 17.72
CA LYS A 180 7.66 -6.65 17.93
C LYS A 180 8.35 -6.27 16.63
N VAL A 181 8.56 -4.97 16.43
CA VAL A 181 9.38 -4.47 15.33
C VAL A 181 10.80 -5.01 15.48
N ALA A 182 11.27 -5.73 14.46
CA ALA A 182 12.61 -6.32 14.45
C ALA A 182 13.71 -5.30 14.12
N HIS A 183 13.38 -4.29 13.31
CA HIS A 183 14.30 -3.25 12.88
C HIS A 183 13.58 -1.98 12.43
N THR A 184 14.20 -0.83 12.62
CA THR A 184 13.73 0.46 12.09
C THR A 184 14.70 0.94 11.03
N ALA A 185 14.20 1.10 9.81
CA ALA A 185 14.91 1.75 8.71
C ALA A 185 14.26 3.10 8.37
N ILE A 186 14.91 3.90 7.54
CA ILE A 186 14.37 5.16 7.03
C ILE A 186 13.93 4.97 5.58
N ASP A 187 12.67 5.28 5.30
CA ASP A 187 12.08 5.16 3.98
C ASP A 187 12.51 6.33 3.07
N GLY A 188 12.29 6.21 1.76
CA GLY A 188 12.63 7.27 0.79
C GLY A 188 11.86 8.58 1.00
N CYS A 189 10.78 8.55 1.79
CA CYS A 189 10.05 9.74 2.22
C CYS A 189 10.65 10.43 3.46
N GLY A 190 11.66 9.84 4.09
CA GLY A 190 12.28 10.31 5.33
C GLY A 190 11.60 9.79 6.61
N ALA A 191 10.43 9.17 6.53
CA ALA A 191 9.76 8.60 7.70
C ALA A 191 10.32 7.22 8.08
N PRO A 192 10.26 6.82 9.37
CA PRO A 192 10.59 5.47 9.80
C PRO A 192 9.72 4.40 9.13
N VAL A 193 10.34 3.27 8.81
CA VAL A 193 9.69 2.03 8.36
C VAL A 193 10.17 0.88 9.21
N TYR A 194 9.30 -0.10 9.45
CA TYR A 194 9.52 -1.15 10.44
C TYR A 194 9.59 -2.51 9.78
N ALA A 195 10.66 -3.26 10.09
CA ALA A 195 10.79 -4.64 9.68
C ALA A 195 9.89 -5.54 10.54
N ILE A 196 9.04 -6.30 9.87
CA ILE A 196 8.06 -7.23 10.42
C ILE A 196 7.98 -8.46 9.51
N THR A 197 7.38 -9.55 9.96
CA THR A 197 7.16 -10.75 9.14
C THR A 197 6.07 -10.49 8.08
N LEU A 198 6.13 -11.22 6.96
CA LEU A 198 5.06 -11.15 5.95
C LEU A 198 3.72 -11.65 6.52
N THR A 199 3.73 -12.68 7.38
CA THR A 199 2.58 -13.11 8.19
C THR A 199 2.05 -12.00 9.10
N GLY A 200 2.92 -11.26 9.79
CA GLY A 200 2.55 -10.13 10.65
C GLY A 200 1.86 -9.01 9.86
N LEU A 201 2.39 -8.70 8.67
CA LEU A 201 1.75 -7.77 7.73
C LEU A 201 0.35 -8.27 7.34
N ALA A 202 0.21 -9.53 6.91
CA ALA A 202 -1.08 -10.10 6.50
C ALA A 202 -2.13 -10.01 7.62
N ARG A 203 -1.78 -10.37 8.85
CA ARG A 203 -2.68 -10.28 10.02
C ARG A 203 -3.13 -8.84 10.28
N SER A 204 -2.20 -7.89 10.22
CA SER A 204 -2.51 -6.48 10.46
C SER A 204 -3.47 -5.91 9.41
N ILE A 205 -3.25 -6.26 8.14
CA ILE A 205 -4.09 -5.80 7.03
C ILE A 205 -5.44 -6.51 7.05
N HIS A 206 -5.50 -7.80 7.39
CA HIS A 206 -6.77 -8.49 7.60
C HIS A 206 -7.61 -7.78 8.67
N ARG A 207 -7.02 -7.49 9.84
CA ARG A 207 -7.70 -6.75 10.92
C ARG A 207 -8.22 -5.38 10.48
N ILE A 208 -7.51 -4.69 9.59
CA ILE A 208 -7.96 -3.41 9.04
C ILE A 208 -9.09 -3.64 8.03
N GLY A 209 -8.87 -4.51 7.05
CA GLY A 209 -9.75 -4.77 5.92
C GLY A 209 -11.09 -5.39 6.28
N THR A 210 -11.18 -6.12 7.39
CA THR A 210 -12.43 -6.72 7.91
C THR A 210 -13.07 -5.89 9.02
N ALA A 211 -12.48 -4.75 9.39
CA ALA A 211 -13.03 -3.90 10.43
C ALA A 211 -14.34 -3.22 10.00
N SER A 212 -15.24 -3.03 10.96
CA SER A 212 -16.49 -2.29 10.76
C SER A 212 -16.39 -0.87 11.32
N ASP A 213 -16.80 0.10 10.51
CA ASP A 213 -16.98 1.51 10.90
C ASP A 213 -18.06 1.71 12.00
N ARG A 214 -18.91 0.70 12.23
CA ARG A 214 -19.91 0.64 13.31
C ARG A 214 -19.43 -0.11 14.55
N SER A 215 -18.17 -0.54 14.61
CA SER A 215 -17.64 -1.29 15.76
C SER A 215 -17.80 -0.50 17.08
N PRO A 216 -18.04 -1.14 18.24
CA PRO A 216 -17.98 -0.44 19.53
C PRO A 216 -16.53 -0.04 19.90
N PHE A 217 -15.52 -0.66 19.29
CA PHE A 217 -14.10 -0.37 19.56
C PHE A 217 -13.55 0.69 18.61
N ALA A 218 -12.99 1.77 19.17
CA ALA A 218 -12.53 2.93 18.40
C ALA A 218 -11.52 2.58 17.30
N LEU A 219 -10.53 1.73 17.60
CA LEU A 219 -9.51 1.30 16.63
C LEU A 219 -10.13 0.62 15.39
N HIS A 220 -11.10 -0.27 15.61
CA HIS A 220 -11.81 -0.96 14.52
C HIS A 220 -12.74 -0.02 13.76
N ARG A 221 -13.39 0.94 14.43
CA ARG A 221 -14.18 1.96 13.71
C ARG A 221 -13.32 2.76 12.75
N VAL A 222 -12.18 3.26 13.22
CA VAL A 222 -11.23 4.02 12.41
C VAL A 222 -10.77 3.20 11.21
N ALA A 223 -10.37 1.95 11.43
CA ALA A 223 -9.96 1.05 10.36
C ALA A 223 -11.08 0.80 9.34
N GLY A 224 -12.31 0.57 9.80
CA GLY A 224 -13.48 0.39 8.92
C GLY A 224 -13.80 1.63 8.10
N SER A 225 -13.79 2.82 8.71
CA SER A 225 -14.01 4.09 8.00
C SER A 225 -12.93 4.35 6.95
N LEU A 226 -11.68 4.01 7.25
CA LEU A 226 -10.56 4.13 6.32
C LEU A 226 -10.72 3.19 5.13
N VAL A 227 -11.09 1.92 5.36
CA VAL A 227 -11.35 0.96 4.27
C VAL A 227 -12.52 1.40 3.40
N ARG A 228 -13.61 1.87 4.02
CA ARG A 228 -14.76 2.42 3.31
C ARG A 228 -14.35 3.61 2.44
N ALA A 229 -13.63 4.58 2.99
CA ALA A 229 -13.16 5.75 2.25
C ALA A 229 -12.29 5.37 1.04
N VAL A 230 -11.38 4.40 1.20
CA VAL A 230 -10.56 3.90 0.08
C VAL A 230 -11.41 3.26 -1.02
N ARG A 231 -12.47 2.52 -0.66
CA ARG A 231 -13.39 1.91 -1.63
C ARG A 231 -14.31 2.93 -2.31
N GLU A 232 -14.73 3.97 -1.61
CA GLU A 232 -15.58 5.06 -2.13
C GLU A 232 -14.77 6.05 -3.00
N HIS A 233 -13.48 6.23 -2.69
CA HIS A 233 -12.57 7.13 -3.40
C HIS A 233 -11.30 6.42 -3.89
N PRO A 234 -11.42 5.37 -4.73
CA PRO A 234 -10.29 4.51 -5.11
C PRO A 234 -9.17 5.25 -5.81
N TRP A 235 -9.50 6.31 -6.56
CA TRP A 235 -8.53 7.14 -7.27
C TRP A 235 -7.42 7.70 -6.35
N THR A 236 -7.69 7.88 -5.05
CA THR A 236 -6.75 8.46 -4.08
C THR A 236 -5.56 7.55 -3.76
N ILE A 237 -5.69 6.22 -3.87
CA ILE A 237 -4.75 5.26 -3.26
C ILE A 237 -3.39 5.22 -3.96
N ASP A 238 -3.40 5.29 -5.29
CA ASP A 238 -2.26 5.14 -6.19
C ASP A 238 -2.41 6.05 -7.41
N GLY A 239 -3.65 6.33 -7.83
CA GLY A 239 -4.00 7.21 -8.94
C GLY A 239 -4.85 6.50 -10.01
N PRO A 240 -5.61 7.24 -10.83
CA PRO A 240 -6.43 6.65 -11.90
C PRO A 240 -5.61 5.74 -12.83
N GLY A 241 -6.20 4.59 -13.23
CA GLY A 241 -5.57 3.66 -14.16
C GLY A 241 -4.34 2.92 -13.64
N ARG A 242 -4.04 3.02 -12.33
CA ARG A 242 -2.92 2.31 -11.71
C ARG A 242 -3.38 1.04 -10.98
N PRO A 243 -2.50 0.04 -10.78
CA PRO A 243 -2.94 -1.30 -10.38
C PRO A 243 -3.74 -1.39 -9.08
N ASP A 244 -3.38 -0.64 -8.03
CA ASP A 244 -4.13 -0.63 -6.76
C ASP A 244 -5.55 -0.08 -6.99
N THR A 245 -5.66 1.06 -7.69
CA THR A 245 -6.93 1.71 -8.04
C THR A 245 -7.82 0.79 -8.88
N ILE A 246 -7.27 0.20 -9.95
CA ILE A 246 -8.00 -0.71 -10.84
C ILE A 246 -8.54 -1.91 -10.04
N ALA A 247 -7.73 -2.50 -9.14
CA ALA A 247 -8.17 -3.61 -8.33
C ALA A 247 -9.36 -3.24 -7.44
N ILE A 248 -9.30 -2.09 -6.77
CA ILE A 248 -10.40 -1.62 -5.90
C ILE A 248 -11.66 -1.35 -6.74
N GLU A 249 -11.54 -0.66 -7.87
CA GLU A 249 -12.68 -0.32 -8.75
C GLU A 249 -13.35 -1.56 -9.36
N LYS A 250 -12.56 -2.54 -9.80
CA LYS A 250 -13.08 -3.73 -10.49
C LYS A 250 -13.59 -4.81 -9.53
N LEU A 251 -12.99 -4.93 -8.35
CA LEU A 251 -13.21 -6.08 -7.46
C LEU A 251 -13.84 -5.71 -6.11
N GLY A 252 -13.91 -4.42 -5.77
CA GLY A 252 -14.35 -3.98 -4.43
C GLY A 252 -13.40 -4.41 -3.30
N VAL A 253 -12.19 -4.85 -3.64
CA VAL A 253 -11.15 -5.22 -2.66
C VAL A 253 -10.64 -3.97 -1.94
N PHE A 254 -10.01 -4.14 -0.78
CA PHE A 254 -9.03 -3.17 -0.30
C PHE A 254 -7.66 -3.60 -0.82
N ALA A 255 -6.92 -2.72 -1.52
CA ALA A 255 -5.61 -3.05 -2.10
C ALA A 255 -4.56 -2.00 -1.74
N LYS A 256 -3.34 -2.45 -1.42
CA LYS A 256 -2.22 -1.54 -1.16
C LYS A 256 -0.87 -2.15 -1.54
N GLY A 257 -0.33 -1.71 -2.66
CA GLY A 257 1.04 -1.97 -3.08
C GLY A 257 2.07 -1.31 -2.14
N GLY A 258 3.19 -2.00 -1.98
CA GLY A 258 4.37 -1.52 -1.27
C GLY A 258 5.57 -1.50 -2.21
N ALA A 259 6.51 -0.57 -1.97
CA ALA A 259 7.77 -0.57 -2.70
C ALA A 259 8.53 -1.88 -2.47
N GLU A 260 9.44 -2.21 -3.39
CA GLU A 260 10.15 -3.50 -3.36
C GLU A 260 9.19 -4.70 -3.40
N GLY A 261 8.19 -4.67 -4.28
CA GLY A 261 7.42 -5.86 -4.65
C GLY A 261 6.45 -6.39 -3.59
N ILE A 262 6.04 -5.54 -2.63
CA ILE A 262 5.05 -5.92 -1.62
C ILE A 262 3.64 -5.66 -2.18
N MET A 263 2.70 -6.55 -1.89
CA MET A 263 1.30 -6.31 -2.15
C MET A 263 0.45 -6.91 -1.04
N VAL A 264 -0.56 -6.16 -0.61
CA VAL A 264 -1.60 -6.67 0.30
C VAL A 264 -2.96 -6.40 -0.31
N MET A 265 -3.88 -7.35 -0.15
CA MET A 265 -5.24 -7.23 -0.67
C MET A 265 -6.24 -7.96 0.23
N VAL A 266 -7.40 -7.36 0.48
CA VAL A 266 -8.50 -7.93 1.26
C VAL A 266 -9.76 -7.97 0.40
N ALA A 267 -10.26 -9.18 0.15
CA ALA A 267 -11.48 -9.43 -0.59
C ALA A 267 -12.73 -8.92 0.15
N PRO A 268 -13.86 -8.70 -0.54
CA PRO A 268 -15.12 -8.34 0.10
C PRO A 268 -15.58 -9.29 1.20
N ASN A 269 -15.26 -10.58 1.08
CA ASN A 269 -15.58 -11.59 2.11
C ASN A 269 -14.57 -11.65 3.26
N GLY A 270 -13.51 -10.84 3.24
CA GLY A 270 -12.46 -10.80 4.28
C GLY A 270 -11.23 -11.68 4.02
N THR A 271 -11.26 -12.54 3.01
CA THR A 271 -10.06 -13.30 2.58
C THR A 271 -8.93 -12.32 2.28
N THR A 272 -7.76 -12.55 2.84
CA THR A 272 -6.65 -11.58 2.80
C THR A 272 -5.40 -12.23 2.25
N VAL A 273 -4.68 -11.54 1.38
CA VAL A 273 -3.36 -11.96 0.90
C VAL A 273 -2.32 -10.89 1.23
N ALA A 274 -1.12 -11.34 1.58
CA ALA A 274 0.09 -10.53 1.55
C ALA A 274 1.17 -11.29 0.79
N LEU A 275 1.92 -10.59 -0.05
CA LEU A 275 3.04 -11.17 -0.81
C LEU A 275 4.24 -10.22 -0.89
N LYS A 276 5.40 -10.81 -1.20
CA LYS A 276 6.68 -10.16 -1.50
C LYS A 276 7.29 -10.81 -2.75
N MET A 277 7.43 -10.03 -3.82
CA MET A 277 8.29 -10.37 -4.96
C MET A 277 9.75 -10.11 -4.59
N LEU A 278 10.59 -11.13 -4.64
CA LEU A 278 11.96 -11.08 -4.11
C LEU A 278 12.83 -10.06 -4.85
N ASP A 279 12.69 -9.95 -6.17
CA ASP A 279 13.38 -8.99 -7.04
C ASP A 279 12.91 -7.54 -6.86
N GLY A 280 11.86 -7.31 -6.05
CA GLY A 280 11.29 -5.99 -5.80
C GLY A 280 10.34 -5.49 -6.90
N GLY A 281 10.11 -6.28 -7.95
CA GLY A 281 9.24 -5.92 -9.06
C GLY A 281 7.75 -5.89 -8.68
N ALA A 282 7.02 -4.87 -9.13
CA ALA A 282 5.59 -4.72 -8.86
C ALA A 282 4.68 -5.21 -10.01
N ARG A 283 5.22 -5.40 -11.22
CA ARG A 283 4.40 -5.64 -12.44
C ARG A 283 3.45 -6.84 -12.35
N ALA A 284 3.78 -7.84 -11.53
CA ALA A 284 2.96 -9.04 -11.35
C ALA A 284 2.18 -9.06 -10.02
N SER A 285 2.43 -8.12 -9.09
CA SER A 285 1.98 -8.28 -7.70
C SER A 285 0.46 -8.25 -7.56
N THR A 286 -0.23 -7.38 -8.31
CA THR A 286 -1.69 -7.24 -8.24
C THR A 286 -2.41 -8.47 -8.79
N ILE A 287 -1.97 -8.99 -9.95
CA ILE A 287 -2.61 -10.17 -10.53
C ILE A 287 -2.35 -11.43 -9.70
N VAL A 288 -1.13 -11.58 -9.15
CA VAL A 288 -0.83 -12.69 -8.23
C VAL A 288 -1.70 -12.62 -6.98
N ALA A 289 -1.84 -11.45 -6.36
CA ALA A 289 -2.71 -11.28 -5.20
C ALA A 289 -4.16 -11.69 -5.51
N ALA A 290 -4.72 -11.24 -6.63
CA ALA A 290 -6.07 -11.59 -7.02
C ALA A 290 -6.25 -13.09 -7.31
N THR A 291 -5.28 -13.72 -8.00
CA THR A 291 -5.29 -15.18 -8.24
C THR A 291 -5.26 -15.97 -6.92
N LEU A 292 -4.44 -15.57 -5.96
CA LEU A 292 -4.37 -16.22 -4.65
C LEU A 292 -5.65 -16.05 -3.84
N LEU A 293 -6.30 -14.88 -3.91
CA LEU A 293 -7.62 -14.67 -3.31
C LEU A 293 -8.67 -15.56 -3.96
N ALA A 294 -8.67 -15.70 -5.29
CA ALA A 294 -9.63 -16.58 -5.97
C ALA A 294 -9.47 -18.05 -5.58
N ARG A 295 -8.23 -18.55 -5.51
CA ARG A 295 -7.95 -19.93 -5.06
C ARG A 295 -8.40 -20.21 -3.64
N ALA A 296 -8.43 -19.19 -2.78
CA ALA A 296 -8.94 -19.28 -1.42
C ALA A 296 -10.45 -18.98 -1.31
N GLY A 297 -11.17 -18.80 -2.42
CA GLY A 297 -12.60 -18.49 -2.43
C GLY A 297 -12.95 -17.05 -2.04
N GLY A 298 -11.96 -16.15 -2.02
CA GLY A 298 -12.14 -14.72 -1.80
C GLY A 298 -12.67 -13.96 -3.01
N LEU A 299 -12.36 -14.46 -4.21
CA LEU A 299 -12.79 -13.95 -5.50
C LEU A 299 -13.17 -15.14 -6.40
N THR A 300 -13.80 -14.85 -7.54
CA THR A 300 -14.09 -15.81 -8.60
C THR A 300 -13.07 -15.72 -9.73
N ASP A 301 -12.92 -16.78 -10.52
CA ASP A 301 -12.06 -16.76 -11.70
C ASP A 301 -12.49 -15.69 -12.73
N SER A 302 -13.79 -15.43 -12.83
CA SER A 302 -14.37 -14.38 -13.69
C SER A 302 -13.95 -12.97 -13.25
N GLU A 303 -13.93 -12.72 -11.94
CA GLU A 303 -13.43 -11.47 -11.36
C GLU A 303 -11.94 -11.29 -11.63
N VAL A 304 -11.14 -12.34 -11.47
CA VAL A 304 -9.70 -12.30 -11.78
C VAL A 304 -9.47 -12.06 -13.27
N ALA A 305 -10.25 -12.68 -14.17
CA ALA A 305 -10.16 -12.44 -15.61
C ALA A 305 -10.53 -10.99 -15.97
N THR A 306 -11.57 -10.44 -15.34
CA THR A 306 -11.98 -9.03 -15.50
C THR A 306 -10.87 -8.07 -15.06
N LEU A 307 -10.22 -8.36 -13.94
CA LEU A 307 -9.06 -7.58 -13.48
C LEU A 307 -7.88 -7.70 -14.45
N ALA A 308 -7.55 -8.92 -14.90
CA ALA A 308 -6.43 -9.17 -15.80
C ALA A 308 -6.55 -8.37 -17.10
N ALA A 309 -7.76 -8.28 -17.67
CA ALA A 309 -8.02 -7.50 -18.87
C ALA A 309 -7.91 -5.97 -18.67
N ALA A 310 -7.92 -5.49 -17.42
CA ALA A 310 -7.83 -4.07 -17.09
C ALA A 310 -6.41 -3.65 -16.64
N LEU A 311 -5.57 -4.60 -16.25
CA LEU A 311 -4.18 -4.34 -15.82
C LEU A 311 -3.24 -4.30 -17.03
N PRO A 312 -2.15 -3.49 -16.98
CA PRO A 312 -1.13 -3.45 -18.03
C PRO A 312 -0.20 -4.67 -17.93
N LEU A 313 -0.73 -5.86 -18.25
CA LEU A 313 -0.01 -7.14 -18.16
C LEU A 313 0.58 -7.56 -19.51
N GLU A 314 0.24 -6.87 -20.59
CA GLU A 314 0.73 -7.14 -21.93
C GLU A 314 2.23 -6.91 -22.06
N VAL A 315 2.86 -7.77 -22.85
CA VAL A 315 4.25 -7.63 -23.27
C VAL A 315 4.24 -7.27 -24.75
N LEU A 316 4.70 -6.06 -25.06
CA LEU A 316 4.68 -5.54 -26.43
C LEU A 316 5.99 -5.83 -27.18
N GLY A 317 5.87 -5.99 -28.50
CA GLY A 317 6.96 -6.08 -29.46
C GLY A 317 6.59 -5.30 -30.74
N GLY A 318 7.25 -4.18 -31.00
CA GLY A 318 6.90 -3.31 -32.13
C GLY A 318 5.53 -2.61 -32.00
N GLY A 319 4.96 -2.54 -30.79
CA GLY A 319 3.63 -1.98 -30.54
C GLY A 319 2.51 -3.02 -30.49
N GLU A 320 2.76 -4.25 -30.93
CA GLU A 320 1.80 -5.35 -30.90
C GLU A 320 2.00 -6.23 -29.67
N GLU A 321 0.92 -6.84 -29.17
CA GLU A 321 0.99 -7.80 -28.07
C GLU A 321 1.70 -9.08 -28.54
N VAL A 322 2.80 -9.43 -27.87
CA VAL A 322 3.59 -10.63 -28.14
C VAL A 322 3.64 -11.58 -26.95
N GLY A 323 3.03 -11.23 -25.82
CA GLY A 323 3.03 -12.05 -24.62
C GLY A 323 2.41 -11.32 -23.44
N ALA A 324 2.58 -11.87 -22.24
CA ALA A 324 1.96 -11.33 -21.04
C ALA A 324 2.71 -11.73 -19.76
N VAL A 325 2.49 -10.94 -18.70
CA VAL A 325 2.77 -11.31 -17.31
C VAL A 325 1.65 -12.22 -16.81
N ARG A 326 1.98 -13.40 -16.28
CA ARG A 326 1.00 -14.39 -15.81
C ARG A 326 1.36 -14.96 -14.43
N PRO A 327 0.37 -15.41 -13.63
CA PRO A 327 0.61 -16.20 -12.44
C PRO A 327 1.54 -17.39 -12.74
N GLY A 328 2.44 -17.66 -11.80
CA GLY A 328 3.49 -18.66 -11.93
C GLY A 328 3.00 -20.06 -11.58
N SER A 329 3.81 -21.07 -11.92
CA SER A 329 3.49 -22.47 -11.64
C SER A 329 3.57 -22.84 -10.14
N GLY A 330 4.24 -22.01 -9.33
CA GLY A 330 4.38 -22.20 -7.89
C GLY A 330 3.18 -21.74 -7.07
N ILE A 331 2.19 -21.10 -7.69
CA ILE A 331 1.00 -20.59 -7.01
C ILE A 331 -0.29 -21.05 -7.60
#